data_AF-A0A661SA23-F1
#
_entry.id   AF-A0A661SA23-F1
#
_cell.length_a   1.000
_cell.length_b   1.000
_cell.length_c   1.000
_cell.angle_alpha   90.00
_cell.angle_beta   90.00
_cell.angle_gamma   90.00
#
_symmetry.space_group_name_H-M   'P 1'
#
loop_
_entity.id
_entity.type
_entity.pdbx_description
1 polymer ?
#
loop_
_entity_poly.entity_id
_entity_poly.type
_entity_poly.pdbx_seq_one_letter_code
_entity_poly.pdbx_strand_id
1 'polypeptide(L)'
;GSGRARSWNDLIQALFTAMGHPPQIKYIVMPEALHESYQYFTQASMEQLKKTGCPLHFRSLEEAVRDYVANHLQAKEPHLRSIGEAKSTRSSSALSLCSATAK
;
A
#
# COMPACT_ATOMS: atom_id res chain seq x y z
N GLY A 1 5.15 12.39 -2.16
CA GLY A 1 5.95 11.34 -2.81
C GLY A 1 6.93 10.76 -1.80
N SER A 2 7.42 9.54 -2.02
CA SER A 2 8.33 8.82 -1.10
C SER A 2 9.80 9.28 -1.16
N GLY A 3 10.12 10.23 -2.04
CA GLY A 3 11.49 10.71 -2.23
C GLY A 3 12.38 9.80 -3.06
N ARG A 4 11.88 8.66 -3.54
CA ARG A 4 12.64 7.69 -4.34
C ARG A 4 11.87 7.34 -5.61
N ALA A 5 12.46 7.63 -6.76
CA ALA A 5 11.95 7.16 -8.04
C ALA A 5 12.13 5.65 -8.17
N ARG A 6 11.19 4.98 -8.83
CA ARG A 6 11.23 3.53 -9.13
C ARG A 6 10.79 3.31 -10.57
N SER A 7 11.27 2.22 -11.16
CA SER A 7 10.91 1.87 -12.53
C SER A 7 9.51 1.24 -12.60
N TRP A 8 8.90 1.27 -13.78
CA TRP A 8 7.67 0.50 -14.04
C TRP A 8 7.88 -1.01 -13.90
N ASN A 9 9.07 -1.50 -14.24
CA ASN A 9 9.41 -2.92 -14.09
C ASN A 9 9.40 -3.33 -12.61
N ASP A 10 9.90 -2.49 -11.70
CA ASP A 10 9.90 -2.76 -10.25
C ASP A 10 8.47 -2.89 -9.72
N LEU A 11 7.58 -2.00 -10.16
CA LEU A 11 6.16 -2.03 -9.78
C LEU A 11 5.50 -3.31 -10.27
N ILE A 12 5.71 -3.67 -11.54
CA ILE A 12 5.13 -4.88 -12.12
C ILE A 12 5.67 -6.12 -11.42
N GLN A 13 6.97 -6.19 -11.12
CA GLN A 13 7.55 -7.30 -10.36
C GLN A 13 6.94 -7.42 -8.96
N ALA A 14 6.76 -6.30 -8.25
CA ALA A 14 6.11 -6.29 -6.94
C ALA A 14 4.66 -6.78 -7.02
N LEU A 15 3.93 -6.42 -8.09
CA LEU A 15 2.56 -6.86 -8.33
C LEU A 15 2.47 -8.36 -8.58
N PHE A 16 3.28 -8.90 -9.49
CA PHE A 16 3.34 -10.34 -9.77
C PHE A 16 3.72 -11.15 -8.53
N THR A 17 4.71 -10.66 -7.77
CA THR A 17 5.12 -11.26 -6.50
C THR A 17 3.98 -11.24 -5.48
N ALA A 18 3.23 -10.14 -5.37
CA ALA A 18 2.08 -10.04 -4.46
C ALA A 18 0.94 -10.99 -4.84
N MET A 19 0.78 -11.30 -6.13
CA MET A 19 -0.21 -12.27 -6.62
C MET A 19 0.30 -13.73 -6.60
N GLY A 20 1.58 -13.97 -6.30
CA GLY A 20 2.17 -15.31 -6.29
C GLY A 20 2.40 -15.92 -7.68
N HIS A 21 2.52 -15.09 -8.72
CA HIS A 21 2.74 -15.53 -10.10
C HIS A 21 4.12 -15.10 -10.62
N PRO A 22 4.72 -15.87 -11.55
CA PRO A 22 5.95 -15.45 -12.21
C PRO A 22 5.69 -14.21 -13.07
N PRO A 23 6.62 -13.24 -13.12
CA PRO A 23 6.45 -12.03 -13.93
C PRO A 23 6.45 -12.36 -15.42
N GLN A 24 5.40 -11.94 -16.11
CA GLN A 24 5.29 -12.05 -17.56
C GLN A 24 5.00 -10.65 -18.14
N ILE A 25 6.04 -10.01 -18.70
CA ILE A 25 5.96 -8.63 -19.18
C ILE A 25 6.01 -8.63 -20.70
N LYS A 26 4.97 -8.07 -21.34
CA LYS A 26 4.94 -7.81 -22.78
C LYS A 26 5.02 -6.31 -23.02
N TYR A 27 6.09 -5.88 -23.67
CA TYR A 27 6.26 -4.48 -24.07
C TYR A 27 5.44 -4.20 -25.33
N ILE A 28 4.82 -3.02 -25.35
CA ILE A 28 4.14 -2.47 -26.52
C ILE A 28 4.84 -1.18 -26.96
N VAL A 29 4.75 -0.86 -28.24
CA VAL A 29 5.29 0.40 -28.75
C VAL A 29 4.50 1.56 -28.17
N MET A 30 5.21 2.61 -27.74
CA MET A 30 4.58 3.82 -27.22
C MET A 30 3.83 4.55 -28.34
N PRO A 31 2.54 4.88 -28.16
CA PRO A 31 1.80 5.68 -29.13
C PRO A 31 2.43 7.07 -29.29
N GLU A 32 2.55 7.56 -30.53
CA GLU A 32 3.20 8.85 -30.84
C GLU A 32 2.54 10.04 -30.12
N ALA A 33 1.21 10.03 -30.02
CA ALA A 33 0.45 11.09 -29.35
C ALA A 33 0.84 11.29 -27.87
N LEU A 34 1.40 10.28 -27.22
CA LEU A 34 1.82 10.36 -25.82
C LEU A 34 3.27 10.83 -25.66
N HIS A 35 4.07 10.86 -26.73
CA HIS A 35 5.51 11.07 -26.63
C HIS A 35 5.88 12.42 -25.99
N GLU A 36 5.14 13.48 -26.31
CA GLU A 36 5.39 14.84 -25.80
C GLU A 36 4.80 15.10 -24.41
N SER A 37 3.74 14.37 -24.05
CA SER A 37 3.00 14.56 -22.80
C SER A 37 3.35 13.54 -21.71
N TYR A 38 4.20 12.56 -22.02
CA TYR A 38 4.54 11.50 -21.07
C TYR A 38 5.67 11.93 -20.13
N GLN A 39 5.45 11.72 -18.83
CA GLN A 39 6.46 12.01 -17.83
C GLN A 39 7.35 10.78 -17.57
N TYR A 40 8.55 10.77 -18.15
CA TYR A 40 9.48 9.66 -18.05
C TYR A 40 10.10 9.49 -16.65
N PHE A 41 10.23 10.57 -15.89
CA PHE A 41 10.86 10.54 -14.57
C PHE A 41 10.16 11.49 -13.59
N THR A 42 9.89 10.96 -12.40
CA THR A 42 9.42 11.75 -11.26
C THR A 42 10.12 11.33 -9.98
N GLN A 43 10.56 12.33 -9.23
CA GLN A 43 11.04 12.13 -7.88
C GLN A 43 10.65 13.33 -7.04
N ALA A 44 9.92 13.09 -5.93
CA ALA A 44 9.56 14.15 -5.02
C ALA A 44 10.80 14.62 -4.23
N SER A 45 11.04 15.93 -4.16
CA SER A 45 12.02 16.47 -3.23
C SER A 45 11.49 16.40 -1.80
N MET A 46 12.27 15.81 -0.91
CA MET A 46 11.89 15.63 0.51
C MET A 46 12.45 16.74 1.41
N GLU A 47 13.20 17.70 0.86
CA GLU A 47 13.91 18.70 1.65
C GLU A 47 12.96 19.58 2.46
N GLN A 48 11.87 20.06 1.83
CA GLN A 48 10.89 20.89 2.52
C GLN A 48 10.15 20.11 3.61
N LEU A 49 9.83 18.85 3.33
CA LEU A 49 9.10 17.98 4.25
C LEU A 49 9.96 17.51 5.44
N LYS A 50 11.28 17.38 5.25
CA LYS A 50 12.21 17.14 6.37
C LYS A 50 12.32 18.35 7.30
N LYS A 51 12.22 19.57 6.76
CA LYS A 51 12.31 20.82 7.54
C LYS A 51 11.11 21.08 8.45
N THR A 52 9.94 20.51 8.15
CA THR A 52 8.73 20.69 8.97
C THR A 52 8.74 19.87 10.26
N GLY A 53 9.77 19.03 10.49
CA GLY A 53 9.92 18.24 11.71
C GLY A 53 8.91 17.10 11.85
N CYS A 54 8.15 16.78 10.81
CA CYS A 54 7.19 15.67 10.83
C CYS A 54 7.91 14.32 10.61
N PRO A 55 7.89 13.39 11.59
CA PRO A 55 8.52 12.08 11.44
C PRO A 55 7.68 11.19 10.51
N LEU A 56 7.94 11.27 9.21
CA LEU A 56 7.26 10.48 8.19
C LEU A 56 8.10 9.27 7.79
N HIS A 57 7.53 8.07 7.99
CA HIS A 57 8.08 6.81 7.52
C HIS A 57 7.32 6.37 6.28
N PHE A 58 8.01 6.29 5.15
CA PHE A 58 7.44 5.76 3.93
C PHE A 58 7.63 4.24 3.89
N ARG A 59 6.54 3.52 3.60
CA ARG A 59 6.60 2.08 3.34
C ARG A 59 7.43 1.81 2.08
N SER A 60 8.00 0.60 1.98
CA SER A 60 8.57 0.15 0.72
C SER A 60 7.48 0.00 -0.35
N LEU A 61 7.88 0.00 -1.62
CA LEU A 61 6.94 -0.18 -2.73
C LEU A 61 6.30 -1.56 -2.64
N GLU A 62 7.12 -2.56 -2.34
CA GLU A 62 6.78 -3.97 -2.26
C GLU A 62 5.76 -4.24 -1.15
N GLU A 63 5.94 -3.65 0.03
CA GLU A 63 4.97 -3.75 1.13
C GLU A 63 3.65 -3.05 0.80
N ALA A 64 3.70 -1.86 0.21
CA ALA A 64 2.51 -1.10 -0.14
C ALA A 64 1.69 -1.79 -1.23
N VAL A 65 2.36 -2.35 -2.25
CA VAL A 65 1.71 -3.12 -3.33
C VAL A 65 1.07 -4.38 -2.78
N ARG A 66 1.78 -5.13 -1.92
CA ARG A 66 1.23 -6.34 -1.29
C ARG A 66 -0.03 -6.04 -0.47
N ASP A 67 0.04 -5.00 0.37
CA ASP A 67 -1.09 -4.52 1.17
C ASP A 67 -2.28 -4.15 0.28
N TYR A 68 -2.04 -3.39 -0.80
CA TYR A 68 -3.09 -2.96 -1.72
C TYR A 68 -3.75 -4.14 -2.45
N VAL A 69 -2.97 -5.09 -2.96
CA VAL A 69 -3.51 -6.26 -3.67
C VAL A 69 -4.31 -7.16 -2.73
N ALA A 70 -3.73 -7.54 -1.60
CA ALA A 70 -4.34 -8.50 -0.68
C ALA A 70 -5.55 -7.91 0.06
N ASN A 71 -5.45 -6.65 0.50
CA ASN A 71 -6.45 -6.05 1.38
C ASN A 71 -7.46 -5.16 0.66
N HIS A 72 -7.22 -4.75 -0.58
CA HIS A 72 -8.14 -3.88 -1.32
C HIS A 72 -8.68 -4.54 -2.59
N LEU A 73 -7.81 -5.03 -3.47
CA LEU A 73 -8.24 -5.59 -4.77
C LEU A 73 -8.86 -6.99 -4.66
N GLN A 74 -8.35 -7.84 -3.76
CA GLN A 74 -8.89 -9.19 -3.53
C GLN A 74 -9.99 -9.22 -2.45
N ALA A 75 -10.28 -8.08 -1.82
CA ALA A 75 -11.33 -8.01 -0.80
C ALA A 75 -12.71 -8.12 -1.46
N LYS A 76 -13.63 -8.80 -0.77
CA LYS A 76 -15.01 -9.07 -1.21
C LYS A 76 -15.81 -7.80 -1.60
N GLU A 77 -15.39 -6.65 -1.10
CA GLU A 77 -15.96 -5.32 -1.39
C GLU A 77 -14.84 -4.35 -1.81
N PRO A 78 -14.46 -4.31 -3.10
CA PRO A 78 -13.25 -3.64 -3.56
C PRO A 78 -13.29 -2.10 -3.48
N HIS A 79 -14.42 -1.50 -3.10
CA HIS A 79 -14.65 -0.05 -3.17
C HIS A 79 -14.81 0.64 -1.80
N LEU A 80 -14.88 -0.11 -0.69
CA LEU A 80 -15.07 0.46 0.65
C LEU A 80 -14.37 -0.37 1.72
N ARG A 81 -13.17 0.07 2.12
CA ARG A 81 -12.67 -0.14 3.49
C ARG A 81 -12.35 1.21 4.07
N SER A 82 -13.24 1.71 4.92
CA SER A 82 -12.96 2.88 5.75
C SER A 82 -11.71 2.60 6.58
N ILE A 83 -10.78 3.54 6.57
CA ILE A 83 -9.55 3.50 7.37
C ILE A 83 -9.99 3.75 8.83
N GLY A 84 -10.61 2.75 9.46
CA GLY A 84 -11.29 2.90 10.75
C GLY A 84 -11.28 1.65 11.63
N GLU A 85 -11.03 0.47 11.09
CA GLU A 85 -10.86 -0.73 11.93
C GLU A 85 -9.38 -0.90 12.30
N ALA A 86 -8.94 0.01 13.17
CA ALA A 86 -7.80 -0.24 14.01
C ALA A 86 -8.01 -1.59 14.70
N LYS A 87 -7.00 -2.45 14.60
CA LYS A 87 -6.86 -3.69 15.37
C LYS A 87 -7.11 -3.41 16.87
N SER A 88 -8.35 -3.59 17.31
CA SER A 88 -8.74 -3.68 18.71
C SER A 88 -9.51 -4.98 18.95
N THR A 89 -8.93 -6.11 18.53
CA THR A 89 -9.15 -7.37 19.24
C THR A 89 -8.08 -7.47 20.33
N ARG A 90 -8.19 -6.56 21.31
CA ARG A 90 -7.57 -6.72 22.61
C ARG A 90 -8.44 -7.74 23.35
N SER A 91 -7.86 -8.89 23.67
CA SER A 91 -8.32 -9.84 24.69
C SER A 91 -9.74 -10.42 24.53
N SER A 92 -9.86 -11.49 23.74
CA SER A 92 -10.93 -12.48 23.94
C SER A 92 -10.45 -13.56 24.91
N SER A 93 -10.33 -13.21 26.20
CA SER A 93 -10.38 -14.16 27.32
C SER A 93 -10.08 -13.46 28.65
N ALA A 94 -11.05 -12.72 29.21
CA ALA A 94 -11.12 -12.43 30.65
C ALA A 94 -12.46 -11.80 31.09
N LEU A 95 -13.59 -12.16 30.48
CA LEU A 95 -14.91 -11.85 31.02
C LEU A 95 -15.62 -13.16 31.33
N SER A 96 -15.16 -13.83 32.39
CA SER A 96 -15.85 -14.98 32.99
C SER A 96 -15.97 -14.88 34.52
N LEU A 97 -15.69 -13.74 35.13
CA LEU A 97 -15.81 -13.59 36.59
C LEU A 97 -16.30 -12.18 36.94
N CYS A 98 -17.61 -11.98 36.90
CA CYS A 98 -18.34 -10.98 37.71
C CYS A 98 -19.85 -11.11 37.45
N SER A 99 -20.46 -12.20 37.93
CA SER A 99 -21.90 -12.26 38.17
C SER A 99 -22.22 -13.37 39.18
N ALA A 100 -21.81 -13.16 40.44
CA ALA A 100 -22.46 -13.79 41.61
C ALA A 100 -21.87 -13.23 42.91
N THR A 101 -22.32 -12.05 43.32
CA THR A 101 -22.46 -11.71 44.75
C THR A 101 -23.34 -10.47 44.87
N ALA A 102 -24.62 -10.67 45.17
CA ALA A 102 -25.47 -9.70 45.85
C ALA A 102 -26.77 -10.36 46.36
N LYS A 103 -26.84 -10.51 47.69
CA LYS A 103 -27.97 -10.85 48.57
C LYS A 103 -28.48 -12.29 48.60
#